data_AF-A0A7W8HGV3-F1
#
_entry.id   AF-A0A7W8HGV3-F1
#
_cell.length_a   1.000
_cell.length_b   1.000
_cell.length_c   1.000
_cell.angle_alpha   90.00
_cell.angle_beta   90.00
_cell.angle_gamma   90.00
#
_symmetry.space_group_name_H-M   'P 1'
#
loop_
_entity.id
_entity.type
_entity.pdbx_description
1 polymer ?
#
loop_
_entity_poly.entity_id
_entity_poly.type
_entity_poly.pdbx_seq_one_letter_code
_entity_poly.pdbx_strand_id
1 'polypeptide(L)'
;MEHTVREQAAIYDVTAPKRAANVSVNADLLRRARELGVNFSAVLERALVDAVRTAAQQRWRDENREAIEAYNLHVERDGCFGDRLRSF
;
A
#
# COMPACT_ATOMS: atom_id res chain seq x y z
N MET A 1 7.05 18.17 -23.11
CA MET A 1 6.10 17.09 -23.40
C MET A 1 6.81 15.78 -23.13
N GLU A 2 6.75 15.31 -21.90
CA GLU A 2 7.10 13.93 -21.57
C GLU A 2 5.89 13.33 -20.88
N HIS A 3 5.20 12.48 -21.64
CA HIS A 3 4.11 11.65 -21.15
C HIS A 3 4.72 10.50 -20.36
N THR A 4 4.82 10.62 -19.03
CA THR A 4 4.99 9.45 -18.15
C THR A 4 3.61 8.90 -17.80
N VAL A 5 3.03 8.21 -18.78
CA VAL A 5 1.82 7.40 -18.58
C VAL A 5 2.23 6.17 -17.77
N ARG A 6 1.99 6.23 -16.45
CA ARG A 6 1.80 5.14 -15.44
C ARG A 6 2.52 5.41 -14.11
N GLU A 7 2.18 6.51 -13.44
CA GLU A 7 2.43 6.70 -11.99
C GLU A 7 1.28 6.14 -11.11
N GLN A 8 0.31 5.46 -11.71
CA GLN A 8 -0.81 4.86 -10.97
C GLN A 8 -0.40 3.50 -10.39
N ALA A 9 0.32 3.50 -9.26
CA ALA A 9 0.36 2.40 -8.27
C ALA A 9 1.32 2.64 -7.08
N ALA A 10 2.13 3.71 -7.10
CA ALA A 10 3.06 3.96 -6.00
C ALA A 10 2.37 4.80 -4.92
N ILE A 11 2.32 4.29 -3.69
CA ILE A 11 1.77 5.01 -2.52
C ILE A 11 2.66 6.19 -2.07
N TYR A 12 3.84 6.37 -2.69
CA TYR A 12 4.82 7.42 -2.45
C TYR A 12 5.71 7.62 -3.69
N ASP A 13 6.41 8.76 -3.78
CA ASP A 13 7.38 9.04 -4.83
C ASP A 13 8.69 8.26 -4.58
N VAL A 14 8.99 7.30 -5.46
CA VAL A 14 10.19 6.46 -5.40
C VAL A 14 11.47 7.17 -5.83
N THR A 15 11.36 8.32 -6.49
CA THR A 15 12.48 9.15 -6.96
C THR A 15 12.88 10.22 -5.94
N ALA A 16 12.04 10.43 -4.92
CA ALA A 16 12.31 11.40 -3.86
C ALA A 16 13.64 11.09 -3.14
N PRO A 17 14.44 12.13 -2.82
CA PRO A 17 15.72 11.95 -2.15
C PRO A 17 15.51 11.41 -0.72
N LYS A 18 16.38 10.47 -0.31
CA LYS A 18 16.38 9.95 1.06
C LYS A 18 16.69 11.08 2.04
N ARG A 19 15.85 11.24 3.06
CA ARG A 19 16.06 12.17 4.16
C ARG A 19 16.39 11.40 5.43
N ALA A 20 17.40 11.85 6.17
CA ALA A 20 17.71 11.30 7.49
C ALA A 20 16.56 11.62 8.46
N ALA A 21 16.06 10.59 9.13
CA ALA A 21 15.05 10.71 10.18
C ALA A 21 15.64 10.20 11.50
N ASN A 22 15.46 10.96 12.57
CA ASN A 22 15.85 10.52 13.92
C ASN A 22 14.76 9.58 14.45
N VAL A 23 15.11 8.31 14.65
CA VAL A 23 14.19 7.29 15.18
C VAL A 23 14.80 6.62 16.41
N SER A 24 13.98 6.37 17.42
CA SER A 24 14.38 5.65 18.63
C SER A 24 14.12 4.17 18.44
N VAL A 25 15.17 3.35 18.53
CA VAL A 25 15.09 1.88 18.39
C VAL A 25 15.87 1.23 19.52
N ASN A 26 15.48 0.00 19.90
CA ASN A 26 16.18 -0.77 20.91
C ASN A 26 17.67 -0.94 20.54
N ALA A 27 18.57 -0.54 21.46
CA ALA A 27 20.00 -0.54 21.22
C ALA A 27 20.58 -1.96 21.05
N ASP A 28 20.07 -2.95 21.78
CA ASP A 28 20.50 -4.34 21.65
C ASP A 28 20.09 -4.92 20.29
N LEU A 29 18.89 -4.59 19.81
CA LEU A 29 18.43 -4.99 18.49
C LEU A 29 19.31 -4.40 17.38
N LEU A 30 19.67 -3.12 17.46
CA LEU A 30 20.57 -2.48 16.50
C LEU A 30 21.96 -3.13 16.51
N ARG A 31 22.49 -3.45 17.70
CA ARG A 31 23.76 -4.15 17.86
C ARG A 31 23.71 -5.52 17.17
N ARG A 32 22.71 -6.35 17.49
CA ARG A 32 22.53 -7.68 16.89
C ARG A 32 22.34 -7.61 15.38
N ALA A 33 21.54 -6.65 14.90
CA ALA A 33 21.32 -6.44 13.47
C ALA A 33 22.65 -6.17 12.75
N ARG A 34 23.52 -5.34 13.34
CA ARG A 34 24.85 -5.06 12.81
C ARG A 34 25.76 -6.28 12.83
N GLU A 35 25.77 -7.05 13.92
CA GLU A 35 26.54 -8.30 14.05
C GLU A 35 26.12 -9.36 13.01
N LEU A 36 24.83 -9.38 12.67
CA LEU A 36 24.26 -10.30 11.68
C LEU A 36 24.31 -9.75 10.24
N GLY A 37 24.89 -8.57 10.02
CA GLY A 37 24.98 -7.96 8.68
C GLY A 37 23.64 -7.45 8.12
N VAL A 38 22.64 -7.23 8.96
CA VAL A 38 21.33 -6.71 8.56
C VAL A 38 21.42 -5.21 8.28
N ASN A 39 21.00 -4.81 7.08
CA ASN A 39 20.90 -3.40 6.70
C ASN A 39 19.64 -2.77 7.32
N PHE A 40 19.79 -2.15 8.49
CA PHE A 40 18.70 -1.50 9.22
C PHE A 40 17.91 -0.51 8.36
N SER A 41 18.59 0.30 7.54
CA SER A 41 17.91 1.30 6.69
C SER A 41 17.01 0.63 5.64
N ALA A 42 17.47 -0.45 5.01
CA ALA A 42 16.67 -1.19 4.04
C ALA A 42 15.46 -1.88 4.67
N VAL A 43 15.63 -2.43 5.88
CA VAL A 43 14.54 -3.07 6.63
C VAL A 43 13.51 -2.03 7.06
N LEU A 44 13.95 -0.89 7.60
CA LEU A 44 13.08 0.21 8.02
C LEU A 44 12.28 0.75 6.83
N GLU A 45 12.93 0.99 5.69
CA GLU A 45 12.27 1.46 4.47
C GLU A 45 11.16 0.51 4.04
N ARG A 46 11.47 -0.80 3.93
CA ARG A 46 10.49 -1.81 3.54
C ARG A 46 9.30 -1.87 4.51
N ALA A 47 9.58 -1.90 5.81
CA ALA A 47 8.54 -1.92 6.84
C ALA A 47 7.65 -0.67 6.78
N LEU A 48 8.24 0.49 6.49
CA LEU A 48 7.52 1.74 6.35
C LEU A 48 6.61 1.73 5.11
N VAL A 49 7.10 1.24 3.97
CA VAL A 49 6.30 1.08 2.75
C VAL A 49 5.09 0.18 3.02
N ASP A 50 5.29 -0.97 3.66
CA ASP A 50 4.21 -1.91 3.97
C ASP A 50 3.18 -1.29 4.92
N ALA A 51 3.63 -0.54 5.93
CA ALA A 51 2.76 0.17 6.87
C ALA A 51 1.95 1.27 6.18
N VAL A 52 2.59 2.11 5.36
CA VAL A 52 1.91 3.18 4.59
C VAL A 52 0.90 2.57 3.65
N ARG A 53 1.23 1.46 2.99
CA ARG A 53 0.33 0.77 2.05
C ARG A 53 -0.92 0.30 2.75
N THR A 54 -0.73 -0.32 3.91
CA THR A 54 -1.83 -0.85 4.71
C THR A 54 -2.73 0.29 5.18
N ALA A 55 -2.16 1.37 5.72
CA ALA A 55 -2.92 2.53 6.15
C ALA A 55 -3.71 3.19 5.00
N ALA A 56 -3.07 3.37 3.85
CA ALA A 56 -3.72 3.91 2.66
C ALA A 56 -4.88 3.03 2.17
N GLN A 57 -4.70 1.69 2.17
CA GLN A 57 -5.75 0.76 1.80
C GLN A 57 -6.94 0.81 2.76
N GLN A 58 -6.68 0.86 4.07
CA GLN A 58 -7.75 0.96 5.07
C GLN A 58 -8.53 2.26 4.89
N ARG A 59 -7.82 3.37 4.75
CA ARG A 59 -8.44 4.68 4.51
C ARG A 59 -9.30 4.67 3.24
N TRP A 60 -8.79 4.11 2.14
CA TRP A 60 -9.55 4.00 0.90
C TRP A 60 -10.82 3.16 1.08
N ARG A 61 -10.74 2.04 1.81
CA ARG A 61 -11.90 1.20 2.13
C ARG A 61 -12.95 1.96 2.93
N ASP A 62 -12.52 2.74 3.93
CA ASP A 62 -13.44 3.53 4.74
C ASP A 62 -14.12 4.63 3.93
N GLU A 63 -13.37 5.32 3.07
CA GLU A 63 -13.89 6.37 2.19
C GLU A 63 -14.84 5.82 1.11
N ASN A 64 -14.62 4.59 0.64
CA ASN A 64 -15.41 3.99 -0.44
C ASN A 64 -16.46 3.00 0.07
N ARG A 65 -16.63 2.86 1.40
CA ARG A 65 -17.55 1.87 1.99
C ARG A 65 -18.98 2.02 1.46
N GLU A 66 -19.51 3.24 1.45
CA GLU A 66 -20.87 3.50 0.97
C GLU A 66 -21.03 3.19 -0.52
N ALA A 67 -20.03 3.52 -1.34
CA ALA A 67 -20.06 3.22 -2.77
C ALA A 67 -19.97 1.71 -3.04
N ILE A 68 -19.15 1.00 -2.27
CA ILE A 68 -19.03 -0.46 -2.32
C ILE A 68 -20.35 -1.12 -1.89
N GLU A 69 -20.97 -0.66 -0.80
CA GLU A 69 -22.26 -1.16 -0.33
C GLU A 69 -23.37 -0.91 -1.34
N ALA A 70 -23.46 0.30 -1.90
CA ALA A 70 -24.43 0.64 -2.94
C ALA A 70 -24.26 -0.22 -4.20
N TYR A 71 -23.01 -0.49 -4.60
CA TYR A 71 -22.71 -1.39 -5.72
C TYR A 71 -23.08 -2.84 -5.40
N ASN A 72 -22.76 -3.33 -4.20
CA ASN A 72 -23.12 -4.68 -3.78
C ASN A 72 -24.64 -4.88 -3.79
N LEU A 73 -25.41 -3.92 -3.27
CA LEU A 73 -26.88 -3.94 -3.32
C LEU A 73 -27.41 -3.93 -4.76
N HIS A 74 -26.78 -3.17 -5.66
CA HIS A 74 -27.14 -3.17 -7.07
C HIS A 74 -26.88 -4.53 -7.73
N VAL A 75 -25.75 -5.17 -7.46
CA VAL A 75 -25.41 -6.50 -7.97
C VAL A 75 -26.35 -7.57 -7.41
N GLU A 76 -26.72 -7.50 -6.13
CA GLU A 76 -27.71 -8.40 -5.52
C GLU A 76 -29.09 -8.25 -6.17
N ARG A 77 -29.48 -7.01 -6.50
CA ARG A 77 -30.79 -6.72 -7.13
C ARG A 77 -30.84 -7.12 -8.60
N ASP A 78 -29.84 -6.69 -9.37
CA ASP A 78 -29.90 -6.70 -10.85
C ASP A 78 -28.98 -7.75 -11.48
N GLY A 79 -28.22 -8.48 -10.68
CA GLY A 79 -27.16 -9.37 -11.13
C GLY A 79 -25.89 -8.61 -11.52
N CYS A 80 -24.82 -9.37 -11.73
CA CYS A 80 -23.55 -8.80 -12.18
C CYS A 80 -23.57 -8.62 -13.71
N PHE A 81 -22.86 -7.60 -14.22
CA PHE A 81 -22.77 -7.32 -15.67
C PHE A 81 -22.38 -8.55 -16.51
N GLY A 82 -21.51 -9.41 -15.97
CA GLY A 82 -21.05 -10.64 -16.61
C GLY A 82 -21.99 -11.85 -16.47
N ASP A 83 -23.07 -11.78 -15.69
CA ASP A 83 -23.93 -12.94 -15.45
C ASP A 83 -24.69 -13.38 -16.70
N ARG A 84 -24.95 -12.46 -17.64
CA ARG A 84 -25.55 -12.80 -18.95
C ARG A 84 -24.55 -13.35 -19.97
N LEU A 85 -23.25 -13.29 -19.69
CA LEU A 85 -22.16 -13.73 -20.57
C LEU A 85 -21.46 -15.00 -20.07
N ARG A 86 -21.81 -15.49 -18.87
CA ARG A 86 -21.30 -16.74 -18.32
C ARG A 86 -21.98 -17.93 -19.00
N SER A 87 -21.39 -18.42 -20.09
CA SER A 87 -21.62 -19.77 -20.63
C SER A 87 -20.60 -20.73 -20.04
N PHE A 88 -21.04 -21.85 -19.48
CA PHE A 88 -20.22 -22.95 -18.95
C PHE A 88 -19.80 -23.95 -20.03
#